data_AF-A0A1L4BJ37-F1
#
_entry.id   AF-A0A1L4BJ37-F1
#
_cell.length_a   1.000
_cell.length_b   1.000
_cell.length_c   1.000
_cell.angle_alpha   90.00
_cell.angle_beta   90.00
_cell.angle_gamma   90.00
#
_symmetry.space_group_name_H-M   'P 1'
#
loop_
_entity.id
_entity.type
_entity.pdbx_description
1 polymer ?
#
loop_
_entity_poly.entity_id
_entity_poly.type
_entity_poly.pdbx_seq_one_letter_code
_entity_poly.pdbx_strand_id
1 'polypeptide(L)' 'MNTKFIFLFLVVTTTMLLFDTTAVEAIKCTLSKDCYSPCKKETGCPRAKCINRNCKCYGCSG' A
#
# COMPACT_ATOMS: atom_id res chain seq x y z
N MET A 1 6.69 30.66 -22.97
CA MET A 1 6.41 29.57 -22.01
C MET A 1 6.33 30.15 -20.62
N ASN A 2 5.18 30.04 -19.97
CA ASN A 2 5.00 30.54 -18.61
C ASN A 2 5.64 29.53 -17.65
N THR A 3 6.78 29.91 -17.05
CA THR A 3 7.53 29.11 -16.08
C THR A 3 6.65 28.56 -14.96
N LYS A 4 5.58 29.29 -14.59
CA LYS A 4 4.56 28.85 -13.64
C LYS A 4 3.87 27.54 -14.03
N PHE A 5 3.57 27.34 -15.32
CA PHE A 5 2.97 26.09 -15.79
C PHE A 5 3.96 24.93 -15.78
N ILE A 6 5.25 25.20 -16.04
CA ILE A 6 6.31 24.18 -15.98
C ILE A 6 6.43 23.65 -14.55
N PHE A 7 6.46 24.53 -13.54
CA PHE A 7 6.47 24.11 -12.13
C PHE A 7 5.24 23.31 -11.75
N LEU A 8 4.05 23.71 -12.23
CA LEU A 8 2.81 23.03 -11.93
C LEU A 8 2.78 21.59 -12.50
N PHE A 9 3.23 21.40 -13.74
CA PHE A 9 3.36 20.06 -14.34
C PHE A 9 4.36 19.18 -13.57
N LEU A 10 5.48 19.74 -13.08
CA LEU A 10 6.51 18.99 -12.34
C LEU A 10 6.02 18.53 -10.96
N VAL A 11 5.20 19.33 -10.28
CA VAL A 11 4.59 18.97 -8.99
C VAL A 11 3.50 17.90 -9.15
N VAL A 12 2.71 17.98 -10.23
CA VAL A 12 1.67 16.97 -10.51
C VAL A 12 2.27 15.60 -10.87
N THR A 13 3.36 15.55 -11.64
CA THR A 13 3.99 14.26 -11.99
C THR A 13 4.67 13.58 -10.81
N THR A 14 5.28 14.36 -9.89
CA THR A 14 5.98 13.81 -8.72
C THR A 14 5.04 13.26 -7.65
N THR A 15 3.83 13.82 -7.51
CA THR A 15 2.83 13.35 -6.54
C THR A 15 2.16 12.04 -6.96
N MET A 16 1.98 11.79 -8.27
CA MET A 16 1.43 10.52 -8.78
C MET A 16 2.38 9.34 -8.53
N LEU A 17 3.70 9.56 -8.59
CA LEU A 17 4.71 8.52 -8.35
C LEU A 17 4.83 8.10 -6.86
N LEU A 18 4.40 8.97 -5.93
CA LEU A 18 4.47 8.70 -4.48
C LEU A 18 3.27 7.90 -3.95
N PHE A 19 2.17 7.81 -4.72
CA PHE A 19 0.93 7.17 -4.26
C PHE A 19 0.95 5.63 -4.34
N ASP A 20 1.79 5.04 -5.20
CA ASP A 20 1.99 3.58 -5.27
C ASP A 20 2.84 3.03 -4.12
N THR A 21 3.44 3.91 -3.32
CA THR A 21 4.10 3.56 -2.06
C THR A 21 3.24 3.96 -0.87
N THR A 22 1.98 3.51 -0.85
CA THR A 22 1.48 3.02 0.44
C THR A 22 2.30 1.78 0.78
N ALA A 23 3.55 2.02 1.20
CA ALA A 23 4.27 1.12 2.06
C ALA A 23 3.44 1.06 3.34
N VAL A 24 2.37 0.26 3.30
CA VAL A 24 1.70 -0.27 4.47
C VAL A 24 2.86 -0.74 5.33
N GLU A 25 3.12 -0.03 6.43
CA GLU A 25 4.17 -0.37 7.37
C GLU A 25 4.14 -1.88 7.52
N ALA A 26 5.24 -2.55 7.16
CA ALA A 26 5.18 -3.97 6.91
C ALA A 26 4.76 -4.68 8.20
N ILE A 27 3.48 -5.09 8.26
CA ILE A 27 2.89 -5.66 9.47
C ILE A 27 3.68 -6.90 9.80
N LYS A 28 4.36 -6.89 10.94
CA LYS A 28 5.19 -8.01 11.36
C LYS A 28 4.30 -9.19 11.74
N CYS A 29 4.71 -10.38 11.32
CA CYS A 29 3.98 -11.61 11.59
C CYS A 29 4.92 -12.74 11.94
N THR A 30 4.44 -13.64 12.80
CA THR A 30 5.06 -14.95 13.03
C THR A 30 4.28 -16.01 12.27
N LEU A 31 2.95 -15.87 12.24
CA LEU A 31 2.01 -16.76 11.57
C LEU A 31 1.12 -15.96 10.61
N SER A 32 0.58 -16.64 9.59
CA SER A 32 -0.34 -15.99 8.65
C SER A 32 -1.64 -15.49 9.31
N LYS A 33 -2.02 -16.08 10.45
CA LYS A 33 -3.22 -15.68 11.23
C LYS A 33 -3.09 -14.27 11.81
N ASP A 34 -1.86 -13.87 12.17
CA ASP A 34 -1.56 -12.54 12.71
C ASP A 34 -1.92 -11.43 11.69
N CYS A 35 -1.92 -11.78 10.40
CA CYS A 35 -2.21 -10.87 9.30
C CYS A 35 -3.70 -10.74 8.98
N TYR A 36 -4.58 -11.65 9.43
CA TYR A 36 -5.98 -11.68 9.01
C TYR A 36 -6.77 -10.47 9.53
N SER A 37 -6.63 -10.15 10.81
CA SER A 37 -7.26 -8.98 11.42
C SER A 37 -6.79 -7.65 10.78
N PRO A 38 -5.48 -7.38 10.68
CA PRO A 38 -5.02 -6.13 10.09
C PRO A 38 -5.34 -6.05 8.59
N CYS A 39 -5.17 -7.13 7.82
CA CYS A 39 -5.55 -7.10 6.39
C CYS A 39 -7.05 -6.93 6.16
N LYS A 40 -7.91 -7.43 7.07
CA LYS A 40 -9.35 -7.18 7.02
C LYS A 40 -9.68 -5.71 7.29
N LYS A 41 -8.93 -5.05 8.17
CA LYS A 41 -9.10 -3.61 8.45
C LYS A 41 -8.70 -2.75 7.25
N GLU A 42 -7.60 -3.10 6.58
CA GLU A 42 -7.06 -2.34 5.45
C GLU A 42 -7.83 -2.60 4.14
N THR A 43 -8.11 -3.87 3.83
CA THR A 43 -8.65 -4.28 2.51
C THR A 43 -10.11 -4.72 2.55
N GLY A 44 -10.73 -4.75 3.75
CA GLY A 44 -12.05 -5.34 3.96
C GLY A 44 -12.05 -6.87 4.01
N CYS A 45 -10.94 -7.53 3.62
CA CYS A 45 -10.84 -8.99 3.55
C CYS A 45 -9.71 -9.56 4.42
N PRO A 46 -9.96 -10.68 5.13
CA PRO A 46 -8.94 -11.32 5.97
C PRO A 46 -7.93 -12.14 5.17
N ARG A 47 -7.95 -12.08 3.84
CA ARG A 47 -7.09 -12.93 3.00
C ARG A 47 -5.66 -12.40 3.06
N ALA A 48 -4.78 -13.09 3.76
CA ALA A 48 -3.40 -12.66 3.93
C ALA A 48 -2.44 -13.84 4.02
N LYS A 49 -1.15 -13.58 3.80
CA LYS A 49 -0.08 -14.56 4.01
C LYS A 49 1.12 -13.90 4.67
N CYS A 50 1.66 -14.56 5.69
CA CYS A 50 2.94 -14.14 6.27
C CYS A 50 4.09 -14.63 5.38
N ILE A 51 4.91 -13.70 4.89
CA ILE A 51 6.07 -13.97 4.03
C ILE A 51 7.25 -13.18 4.57
N ASN A 52 8.37 -13.84 4.87
CA ASN A 52 9.58 -13.21 5.42
C ASN A 52 9.30 -12.33 6.66
N ARG A 53 8.41 -12.81 7.55
CA ARG A 53 7.92 -12.11 8.76
C ARG A 53 7.15 -10.81 8.48
N ASN A 54 6.69 -10.61 7.25
CA ASN A 54 5.83 -9.48 6.87
C ASN A 54 4.51 -9.99 6.28
N CYS A 55 3.41 -9.33 6.62
CA CYS A 55 2.10 -9.67 6.06
C CYS A 55 1.96 -9.18 4.62
N LYS A 56 1.49 -10.07 3.75
CA LYS A 56 0.98 -9.73 2.42
C LYS A 56 -0.52 -9.88 2.42
N CYS A 57 -1.24 -8.77 2.34
CA CYS A 57 -2.70 -8.76 2.22
C CYS A 57 -3.10 -9.00 0.76
N TYR A 58 -4.04 -9.89 0.55
CA TYR A 58 -4.73 -10.08 -0.71
C TYR A 58 -6.13 -9.51 -0.54
N GLY A 59 -6.60 -8.70 -1.50
CA GLY A 59 -7.97 -8.18 -1.46
C GLY A 59 -9.03 -9.28 -1.50
N CYS A 60 -10.29 -8.86 -1.52
CA CYS A 60 -11.43 -9.75 -1.72
C CYS A 60 -11.44 -10.28 -3.15
N SER A 61 -10.76 -11.40 -3.40
CA SER A 61 -10.95 -12.15 -4.65
C SER A 61 -12.27 -12.91 -4.52
N GLY A 62 -13.31 -12.35 -5.12
CA GLY A 62 -14.49 -13.10 -5.60
C GLY A 62 -14.17 -13.81 -6.91
#